data_AF-A0A9E3BBG3-F1
#
_entry.id   AF-A0A9E3BBG3-F1
#
_cell.length_a   1.000
_cell.length_b   1.000
_cell.length_c   1.000
_cell.angle_alpha   90.00
_cell.angle_beta   90.00
_cell.angle_gamma   90.00
#
_symmetry.space_group_name_H-M   'P 1'
#
loop_
_entity.id
_entity.type
_entity.pdbx_description
1 polymer ?
#
loop_
_entity_poly.entity_id
_entity_poly.type
_entity_poly.pdbx_seq_one_letter_code
_entity_poly.pdbx_strand_id
1 'polypeptide(L)'
;MAPRFRPGSRSAVNLRIVLAAIPWKLLVLLPVIIALVIPTYLLGSHLGTQIFPSITRIFYAASAPAPSVIPTPPPAFPPVLPQAGSLLYTTQAGDSCDSVLTFHMNMNDAGEIFSDVKPETVKALDKTVGLDCHALQPGMTMALSPQYPLIAFGGIVQKIASNTTQQVVPTPLINVPQHPLAPDCSGGCNLTVRVAPQVEVHLLVQTTLVIHIGSWVWTQAMLARKHIPGFDNYPYADPGTSLNGMSLSACDFQVDSTHDANSLSCDQLMPNTIDDDSGAWLFSVIGPSALDHWRYRLKLPQGTRVLVWLTAQNGNLQFHPGNPVYRYDNATNRYVKI
;
A
#
# COMPACT_ATOMS: atom_id res chain seq x y z
N MET A 1 68.16 -2.80 101.10
CA MET A 1 67.01 -3.72 100.92
C MET A 1 65.79 -2.90 100.54
N ALA A 2 65.22 -3.16 99.36
CA ALA A 2 63.96 -2.54 98.93
C ALA A 2 62.76 -3.27 99.54
N PRO A 3 61.67 -2.57 99.88
CA PRO A 3 60.33 -3.14 99.86
C PRO A 3 59.59 -2.74 98.58
N ARG A 4 58.95 -3.74 97.96
CA ARG A 4 58.02 -3.62 96.84
C ARG A 4 56.57 -3.51 97.34
N PHE A 5 55.70 -3.03 96.44
CA PHE A 5 54.25 -3.33 96.26
C PHE A 5 53.25 -2.53 97.13
N ARG A 6 52.06 -2.06 96.67
CA ARG A 6 51.21 -2.26 95.46
C ARG A 6 50.41 -0.98 95.14
N PRO A 7 50.16 -0.64 93.86
CA PRO A 7 49.20 0.42 93.50
C PRO A 7 47.76 -0.12 93.58
N GLY A 8 46.92 0.57 94.34
CA GLY A 8 45.49 0.31 94.40
C GLY A 8 44.77 0.73 93.11
N SER A 9 43.86 -0.13 92.65
CA SER A 9 42.95 0.06 91.52
C SER A 9 42.21 1.42 91.58
N ARG A 10 42.43 2.27 90.56
CA ARG A 10 41.78 3.59 90.37
C ARG A 10 40.71 3.61 89.28
N SER A 11 40.09 2.47 88.93
CA SER A 11 39.06 2.45 87.87
C SER A 11 37.64 2.78 88.37
N ALA A 12 37.30 2.45 89.62
CA ALA A 12 35.94 2.64 90.13
C ALA A 12 35.57 4.08 90.50
N VAL A 13 36.56 4.94 90.80
CA VAL A 13 36.31 6.33 91.24
C VAL A 13 36.02 7.25 90.05
N ASN A 14 36.66 7.04 88.90
CA ASN A 14 36.43 7.86 87.70
C ASN A 14 35.05 7.62 87.07
N LEU A 15 34.49 6.41 87.21
CA LEU A 15 33.17 6.09 86.63
C LEU A 15 32.02 6.84 87.33
N ARG A 16 32.10 7.02 88.65
CA ARG A 16 31.07 7.77 89.42
C ARG A 16 31.04 9.25 89.08
N ILE A 17 32.19 9.85 88.77
CA ILE A 17 32.29 11.27 88.40
C ILE A 17 31.71 11.49 86.99
N VAL A 18 31.98 10.58 86.05
CA VAL A 18 31.43 10.64 84.68
C VAL A 18 29.91 10.41 84.66
N LEU A 19 29.40 9.45 85.44
CA LEU A 19 27.96 9.18 85.54
C LEU A 19 27.16 10.32 86.18
N ALA A 20 27.74 11.06 87.13
CA ALA A 20 27.10 12.22 87.75
C ALA A 20 27.07 13.48 86.86
N ALA A 21 27.92 13.54 85.84
CA ALA A 21 27.98 14.66 84.90
C ALA A 21 27.01 14.52 83.72
N ILE A 22 26.42 13.34 83.51
CA ILE A 22 25.46 13.11 82.43
C ILE A 22 24.08 13.58 82.91
N PRO A 23 23.50 14.65 82.32
CA PRO A 23 22.18 15.11 82.72
C PRO A 23 21.18 13.97 82.49
N TRP A 24 20.43 13.60 83.53
CA TRP A 24 19.51 12.46 83.52
C TRP A 24 18.51 12.49 82.33
N LYS A 25 18.17 13.69 81.85
CA LYS A 25 17.34 13.90 80.66
C LYS A 25 17.94 13.23 79.41
N LEU A 26 19.27 13.20 79.28
CA LEU A 26 20.00 12.62 78.15
C LEU A 26 20.00 11.08 78.21
N LEU A 27 20.03 10.50 79.42
CA LEU A 27 19.89 9.04 79.62
C LEU A 27 18.49 8.54 79.26
N VAL A 28 17.46 9.37 79.42
CA VAL A 28 16.08 9.04 79.02
C VAL A 28 15.85 9.30 77.52
N LEU A 29 16.48 10.33 76.95
CA LEU A 29 16.29 10.70 75.54
C LEU A 29 16.94 9.71 74.57
N LEU A 30 18.07 9.11 74.97
CA LEU A 30 18.85 8.19 74.14
C LEU A 30 18.08 6.90 73.74
N PRO A 31 17.40 6.17 74.64
CA PRO A 31 16.58 5.03 74.25
C PRO A 31 15.38 5.43 73.38
N VAL A 32 14.81 6.63 73.57
CA VAL A 32 13.72 7.15 72.74
C VAL A 32 14.21 7.43 71.31
N ILE A 33 15.39 8.04 71.15
CA ILE A 33 16.00 8.26 69.83
C ILE A 33 16.29 6.91 69.15
N ILE A 34 16.89 5.96 69.85
CA ILE A 34 17.23 4.65 69.29
C ILE A 34 15.95 3.88 68.88
N ALA A 35 14.90 3.92 69.71
CA ALA A 35 13.67 3.18 69.47
C ALA A 35 12.72 3.83 68.44
N LEU A 36 12.82 5.13 68.18
CA LEU A 36 11.95 5.82 67.22
C LEU A 36 12.67 6.26 65.94
N VAL A 37 13.84 6.89 66.06
CA VAL A 37 14.52 7.52 64.91
C VAL A 37 15.17 6.47 64.00
N ILE A 38 15.80 5.45 64.58
CA ILE A 38 16.44 4.39 63.79
C ILE A 38 15.41 3.58 63.00
N PRO A 39 14.32 3.06 63.59
CA PRO A 39 13.34 2.32 62.81
C PRO A 39 12.59 3.20 61.81
N THR A 40 12.30 4.48 62.10
CA THR A 40 11.66 5.36 61.11
C THR A 40 12.58 5.69 59.93
N TYR A 41 13.88 5.90 60.17
CA TYR A 41 14.88 6.09 59.11
C TYR A 41 15.08 4.82 58.27
N LEU A 42 15.13 3.64 58.90
CA LEU A 42 15.23 2.36 58.19
C LEU A 42 13.97 2.08 57.37
N LEU A 43 12.77 2.30 57.92
CA LEU A 43 11.52 2.14 57.17
C LEU A 43 11.44 3.13 56.00
N GLY A 44 11.80 4.39 56.23
CA GLY A 44 11.79 5.44 55.21
C GLY A 44 12.78 5.18 54.08
N SER A 45 13.97 4.68 54.38
CA SER A 45 14.96 4.31 53.35
C SER A 45 14.59 3.03 52.60
N HIS A 46 14.00 2.04 53.27
CA HIS A 46 13.51 0.82 52.60
C HIS A 46 12.32 1.10 51.68
N LEU A 47 11.38 1.92 52.12
CA LEU A 47 10.24 2.37 51.30
C LEU A 47 10.71 3.29 50.17
N GLY A 48 11.63 4.22 50.45
CA GLY A 48 12.20 5.13 49.45
C GLY A 48 12.94 4.39 48.33
N THR A 49 13.75 3.37 48.67
CA THR A 49 14.52 2.59 47.69
C THR A 49 13.66 1.64 46.86
N GLN A 50 12.48 1.24 47.32
CA GLN A 50 11.58 0.35 46.57
C GLN A 50 10.51 1.10 45.77
N ILE A 51 10.01 2.23 46.28
CA ILE A 51 8.91 2.98 45.68
C ILE A 51 9.40 3.94 44.58
N PHE A 52 10.50 4.67 44.79
CA PHE A 52 10.99 5.65 43.80
C PHE A 52 11.43 5.03 42.45
N PRO A 53 12.09 3.86 42.39
CA PRO A 53 12.38 3.22 41.10
C PRO A 53 11.12 2.70 40.42
N SER A 54 10.10 2.31 41.19
CA SER A 54 8.84 1.78 40.67
C SER A 54 7.99 2.88 40.02
N ILE A 55 7.94 4.06 40.65
CA ILE A 55 7.23 5.22 40.10
C ILE A 55 7.96 5.76 38.87
N THR A 56 9.29 5.88 38.91
CA THR A 56 10.05 6.31 37.73
C THR A 56 9.89 5.34 36.57
N ARG A 57 9.84 4.02 36.81
CA ARG A 57 9.58 3.02 35.77
C ARG A 57 8.17 3.08 35.19
N ILE A 58 7.15 3.44 35.98
CA ILE A 58 5.78 3.67 35.48
C ILE A 58 5.75 4.90 34.58
N PHE A 59 6.36 6.02 35.00
CA PHE A 59 6.45 7.20 34.14
C PHE A 59 7.25 6.92 32.88
N TYR A 60 8.37 6.19 32.98
CA TYR A 60 9.17 5.81 31.80
C TYR A 60 8.41 4.86 30.86
N ALA A 61 7.60 3.95 31.39
CA ALA A 61 6.78 3.05 30.58
C ALA A 61 5.55 3.75 29.98
N ALA A 62 4.96 4.72 30.68
CA ALA A 62 3.84 5.53 30.21
C ALA A 62 4.27 6.63 29.22
N SER A 63 5.51 7.14 29.34
CA SER A 63 6.11 8.10 28.42
C SER A 63 6.94 7.45 27.31
N ALA A 64 7.13 6.13 27.36
CA ALA A 64 7.75 5.41 26.27
C ALA A 64 6.85 5.57 25.04
N PRO A 65 7.37 6.03 23.88
CA PRO A 65 6.61 6.01 22.66
C PRO A 65 6.12 4.57 22.46
N ALA A 66 4.83 4.42 22.10
CA ALA A 66 4.26 3.13 21.79
C ALA A 66 5.23 2.40 20.84
N PRO A 67 5.54 1.11 21.09
CA PRO A 67 6.42 0.37 20.19
C PRO A 67 5.87 0.54 18.77
N SER A 68 6.70 1.07 17.87
CA SER A 68 6.31 1.30 16.49
C SER A 68 5.75 0.00 15.95
N VAL A 69 4.49 0.02 15.51
CA VAL A 69 3.82 -1.13 14.90
C VAL A 69 4.78 -1.67 13.85
N ILE A 70 5.26 -2.90 14.01
CA ILE A 70 6.11 -3.53 12.99
C ILE A 70 5.26 -3.56 11.72
N PRO A 71 5.66 -2.83 10.66
CA PRO A 71 4.87 -2.82 9.44
C PRO A 71 4.71 -4.26 8.95
N THR A 72 3.50 -4.65 8.59
CA THR A 72 3.29 -5.95 7.95
C THR A 72 4.17 -5.98 6.71
N PRO A 73 5.00 -7.02 6.51
CA PRO A 73 5.89 -7.05 5.37
C PRO A 73 5.07 -6.93 4.07
N PRO A 74 5.55 -6.16 3.08
CA PRO A 74 4.83 -6.00 1.84
C PRO A 74 4.65 -7.35 1.13
N PRO A 75 3.57 -7.53 0.35
CA PRO A 75 3.40 -8.69 -0.52
C PRO A 75 4.62 -8.90 -1.44
N ALA A 76 4.91 -10.16 -1.76
CA ALA A 76 5.96 -10.48 -2.72
C ALA A 76 5.54 -10.07 -4.14
N PHE A 77 6.44 -9.47 -4.92
CA PHE A 77 6.15 -9.12 -6.31
C PHE A 77 5.70 -10.33 -7.13
N PRO A 78 4.78 -10.15 -8.09
CA PRO A 78 4.38 -11.24 -8.97
C PRO A 78 5.59 -11.66 -9.83
N PRO A 79 5.73 -12.98 -10.13
CA PRO A 79 6.86 -13.49 -10.90
C PRO A 79 6.78 -13.10 -12.39
N VAL A 80 5.61 -12.64 -12.83
CA VAL A 80 5.33 -12.16 -14.18
C VAL A 80 4.47 -10.91 -14.09
N LEU A 81 4.49 -10.09 -15.13
CA LEU A 81 3.67 -8.88 -15.22
C LEU A 81 2.38 -9.15 -16.00
N PRO A 82 1.33 -8.32 -15.81
CA PRO A 82 0.21 -8.27 -16.74
C PRO A 82 0.71 -8.00 -18.18
N GLN A 83 0.06 -8.61 -19.17
CA GLN A 83 0.47 -8.53 -20.57
C GLN A 83 -0.72 -8.15 -21.43
N ALA A 84 -0.61 -7.09 -22.24
CA ALA A 84 -1.59 -6.81 -23.27
C ALA A 84 -1.50 -7.86 -24.38
N GLY A 85 -2.65 -8.30 -24.89
CA GLY A 85 -2.74 -9.35 -25.90
C GLY A 85 -4.15 -9.44 -26.49
N SER A 86 -4.35 -10.37 -27.42
CA SER A 86 -5.63 -10.54 -28.13
C SER A 86 -6.26 -11.91 -27.85
N LEU A 87 -7.57 -11.98 -28.07
CA LEU A 87 -8.34 -13.21 -28.18
C LEU A 87 -8.39 -13.65 -29.64
N LEU A 88 -8.57 -14.94 -29.87
CA LEU A 88 -8.87 -15.45 -31.22
C LEU A 88 -10.34 -15.73 -31.36
N TYR A 89 -10.88 -15.23 -32.45
CA TYR A 89 -12.23 -15.49 -32.85
C TYR A 89 -12.26 -16.04 -34.27
N THR A 90 -13.07 -17.09 -34.47
CA THR A 90 -13.34 -17.65 -35.79
C THR A 90 -14.70 -17.15 -36.24
N THR A 91 -14.68 -16.33 -37.29
CA THR A 91 -15.89 -15.77 -37.91
C THR A 91 -16.86 -16.85 -38.35
N GLN A 92 -18.15 -16.58 -38.11
CA GLN A 92 -19.29 -17.41 -38.45
C GLN A 92 -20.07 -16.80 -39.62
N ALA A 93 -21.00 -17.58 -40.17
CA ALA A 93 -21.91 -17.09 -41.19
C ALA A 93 -22.85 -16.03 -40.63
N GLY A 94 -22.82 -14.82 -41.22
CA GLY A 94 -23.64 -13.69 -40.82
C GLY A 94 -22.93 -12.68 -39.92
N ASP A 95 -21.68 -12.94 -39.53
CA ASP A 95 -20.90 -11.99 -38.72
C ASP A 95 -20.54 -10.73 -39.50
N SER A 96 -20.62 -9.61 -38.80
CA SER A 96 -19.97 -8.33 -39.15
C SER A 96 -18.96 -7.94 -38.06
N CYS A 97 -17.96 -7.11 -38.39
CA CYS A 97 -17.01 -6.61 -37.37
C CYS A 97 -17.74 -5.94 -36.20
N ASP A 98 -18.75 -5.13 -36.49
CA ASP A 98 -19.58 -4.48 -35.47
C ASP A 98 -20.24 -5.50 -34.54
N SER A 99 -20.91 -6.52 -35.09
CA SER A 99 -21.55 -7.56 -34.28
C SER A 99 -20.54 -8.36 -33.44
N VAL A 100 -19.37 -8.67 -34.01
CA VAL A 100 -18.33 -9.41 -33.31
C VAL A 100 -17.75 -8.58 -32.16
N LEU A 101 -17.44 -7.31 -32.39
CA LEU A 101 -16.95 -6.42 -31.34
C LEU A 101 -18.01 -6.18 -30.26
N THR A 102 -19.26 -5.96 -30.65
CA THR A 102 -20.37 -5.79 -29.71
C THR A 102 -20.56 -7.03 -28.84
N PHE A 103 -20.73 -8.22 -29.43
CA PHE A 103 -21.11 -9.41 -28.67
C PHE A 103 -19.95 -10.20 -28.07
N HIS A 104 -18.75 -10.12 -28.64
CA HIS A 104 -17.58 -10.85 -28.14
C HIS A 104 -16.60 -9.99 -27.36
N MET A 105 -16.58 -8.67 -27.60
CA MET A 105 -15.71 -7.74 -26.89
C MET A 105 -16.45 -6.78 -25.95
N ASN A 106 -17.79 -6.85 -25.91
CA ASN A 106 -18.67 -5.94 -25.14
C ASN A 106 -18.47 -4.48 -25.53
N MET A 107 -18.37 -4.21 -26.83
CA MET A 107 -18.21 -2.86 -27.38
C MET A 107 -19.52 -2.38 -27.97
N ASN A 108 -20.38 -1.79 -27.13
CA ASN A 108 -21.73 -1.43 -27.54
C ASN A 108 -21.73 -0.33 -28.63
N ASP A 109 -20.73 0.54 -28.61
CA ASP A 109 -20.56 1.62 -29.58
C ASP A 109 -19.56 1.28 -30.70
N ALA A 110 -19.32 -0.01 -30.96
CA ALA A 110 -18.41 -0.46 -32.01
C ALA A 110 -18.75 0.16 -33.37
N GLY A 111 -20.04 0.15 -33.75
CA GLY A 111 -20.52 0.73 -34.99
C GLY A 111 -20.41 2.25 -35.07
N GLU A 112 -20.31 2.97 -33.94
CA GLU A 112 -20.07 4.42 -33.97
C GLU A 112 -18.58 4.76 -34.10
N ILE A 113 -17.74 3.95 -33.48
CA ILE A 113 -16.28 4.13 -33.46
C ILE A 113 -15.67 3.63 -34.77
N PHE A 114 -16.08 2.46 -35.25
CA PHE A 114 -15.59 1.80 -36.45
C PHE A 114 -16.69 1.75 -37.52
N SER A 115 -16.88 2.86 -38.24
CA SER A 115 -17.90 2.98 -39.28
C SER A 115 -17.34 3.43 -40.62
N ASP A 116 -18.05 3.07 -41.68
CA ASP A 116 -17.75 3.45 -43.07
C ASP A 116 -17.73 4.98 -43.28
N VAL A 117 -18.43 5.73 -42.42
CA VAL A 117 -18.39 7.20 -42.42
C VAL A 117 -17.10 7.78 -41.82
N LYS A 118 -16.29 6.95 -41.13
CA LYS A 118 -14.97 7.24 -40.56
C LYS A 118 -13.93 6.23 -41.09
N PRO A 119 -13.58 6.28 -42.38
CA PRO A 119 -12.77 5.24 -43.03
C PRO A 119 -11.38 5.04 -42.39
N GLU A 120 -10.82 6.06 -41.74
CA GLU A 120 -9.58 5.98 -40.99
C GLU A 120 -9.65 5.05 -39.76
N THR A 121 -10.79 4.97 -39.09
CA THR A 121 -10.97 4.13 -37.90
C THR A 121 -11.14 2.66 -38.29
N VAL A 122 -11.87 2.39 -39.38
CA VAL A 122 -12.00 1.05 -39.97
C VAL A 122 -10.63 0.56 -40.44
N LYS A 123 -9.87 1.37 -41.18
CA LYS A 123 -8.51 1.00 -41.60
C LYS A 123 -7.57 0.71 -40.43
N ALA A 124 -7.72 1.44 -39.32
CA ALA A 124 -6.97 1.20 -38.10
C ALA A 124 -7.35 -0.12 -37.42
N LEU A 125 -8.64 -0.44 -37.41
CA LEU A 125 -9.18 -1.71 -36.93
C LEU A 125 -8.65 -2.86 -37.80
N ASP A 126 -8.77 -2.77 -39.12
CA ASP A 126 -8.33 -3.80 -40.06
C ASP A 126 -6.86 -4.16 -39.87
N LYS A 127 -6.01 -3.13 -39.74
CA LYS A 127 -4.58 -3.29 -39.48
C LYS A 127 -4.28 -4.00 -38.16
N THR A 128 -5.11 -3.80 -37.14
CA THR A 128 -4.88 -4.34 -35.80
C THR A 128 -5.46 -5.74 -35.64
N VAL A 129 -6.64 -5.97 -36.19
CA VAL A 129 -7.34 -7.25 -36.19
C VAL A 129 -6.72 -8.22 -37.22
N GLY A 130 -6.05 -7.66 -38.23
CA GLY A 130 -5.34 -8.41 -39.28
C GLY A 130 -6.24 -8.86 -40.43
N LEU A 131 -7.46 -8.32 -40.53
CA LEU A 131 -8.45 -8.65 -41.57
C LEU A 131 -9.24 -7.41 -41.96
N ASP A 132 -9.61 -7.33 -43.23
CA ASP A 132 -10.53 -6.30 -43.76
C ASP A 132 -11.95 -6.60 -43.25
N CYS A 133 -12.50 -5.68 -42.45
CA CYS A 133 -13.83 -5.77 -41.88
C CYS A 133 -14.96 -5.84 -42.90
N HIS A 134 -14.75 -5.38 -44.14
CA HIS A 134 -15.72 -5.47 -45.23
C HIS A 134 -15.70 -6.83 -45.95
N ALA A 135 -14.65 -7.64 -45.73
CA ALA A 135 -14.41 -8.88 -46.47
C ALA A 135 -14.42 -10.12 -45.56
N LEU A 136 -15.08 -10.06 -44.40
CA LEU A 136 -15.20 -11.19 -43.48
C LEU A 136 -15.88 -12.38 -44.17
N GLN A 137 -15.22 -13.54 -44.12
CA GLN A 137 -15.72 -14.82 -44.65
C GLN A 137 -15.78 -15.83 -43.50
N PRO A 138 -16.82 -16.67 -43.43
CA PRO A 138 -16.91 -17.71 -42.41
C PRO A 138 -15.67 -18.60 -42.38
N GLY A 139 -15.16 -18.87 -41.19
CA GLY A 139 -13.95 -19.66 -40.97
C GLY A 139 -12.65 -18.86 -40.95
N MET A 140 -12.66 -17.56 -41.27
CA MET A 140 -11.51 -16.69 -41.04
C MET A 140 -11.28 -16.49 -39.54
N THR A 141 -10.00 -16.43 -39.14
CA THR A 141 -9.61 -16.18 -37.76
C THR A 141 -9.12 -14.76 -37.60
N MET A 142 -9.67 -14.05 -36.62
CA MET A 142 -9.39 -12.65 -36.33
C MET A 142 -8.87 -12.49 -34.91
N ALA A 143 -7.94 -11.55 -34.73
CA ALA A 143 -7.42 -11.20 -33.41
C ALA A 143 -8.29 -10.09 -32.81
N LEU A 144 -9.00 -10.39 -31.72
CA LEU A 144 -9.81 -9.40 -31.01
C LEU A 144 -9.02 -8.80 -29.85
N SER A 145 -8.78 -7.50 -29.90
CA SER A 145 -8.06 -6.77 -28.84
C SER A 145 -9.05 -6.28 -27.77
N PRO A 146 -8.80 -6.51 -26.47
CA PRO A 146 -9.62 -5.93 -25.41
C PRO A 146 -9.56 -4.40 -25.41
N GLN A 147 -10.73 -3.75 -25.44
CA GLN A 147 -10.85 -2.29 -25.35
C GLN A 147 -10.67 -1.78 -23.92
N TYR A 148 -10.21 -0.53 -23.84
CA TYR A 148 -10.00 0.24 -22.61
C TYR A 148 -9.40 -0.58 -21.47
N PRO A 149 -8.33 -1.36 -21.73
CA PRO A 149 -7.96 -2.38 -20.79
C PRO A 149 -7.33 -1.76 -19.54
N LEU A 150 -7.88 -2.15 -18.41
CA LEU A 150 -7.30 -1.87 -17.11
C LEU A 150 -6.19 -2.87 -16.80
N ILE A 151 -5.29 -2.49 -15.92
CA ILE A 151 -4.41 -3.43 -15.22
C ILE A 151 -4.61 -3.33 -13.72
N ALA A 152 -4.52 -4.47 -13.04
CA ALA A 152 -4.52 -4.55 -11.58
C ALA A 152 -3.15 -5.01 -11.09
N PHE A 153 -2.53 -4.22 -10.20
CA PHE A 153 -1.22 -4.52 -9.64
C PHE A 153 -1.03 -3.95 -8.22
N GLY A 154 -0.08 -4.52 -7.50
CA GLY A 154 0.48 -3.95 -6.28
C GLY A 154 1.95 -3.54 -6.47
N GLY A 155 2.41 -2.56 -5.71
CA GLY A 155 3.80 -2.12 -5.78
C GLY A 155 4.25 -1.22 -4.65
N ILE A 156 5.55 -0.90 -4.63
CA ILE A 156 6.16 -0.04 -3.60
C ILE A 156 6.47 1.33 -4.19
N VAL A 157 5.99 2.39 -3.53
CA VAL A 157 6.30 3.77 -3.89
C VAL A 157 7.78 4.06 -3.70
N GLN A 158 8.48 4.43 -4.77
CA GLN A 158 9.89 4.81 -4.76
C GLN A 158 10.07 6.33 -4.71
N LYS A 159 9.20 7.09 -5.40
CA LYS A 159 9.26 8.55 -5.48
C LYS A 159 7.85 9.13 -5.56
N ILE A 160 7.70 10.36 -5.07
CA ILE A 160 6.45 11.12 -5.11
C ILE A 160 6.77 12.49 -5.70
N ALA A 161 6.20 12.80 -6.86
CA ALA A 161 6.22 14.14 -7.44
C ALA A 161 4.81 14.74 -7.27
N SER A 162 4.68 15.73 -6.39
CA SER A 162 3.43 16.46 -6.17
C SER A 162 3.46 17.83 -6.83
N ASN A 163 2.33 18.31 -7.33
CA ASN A 163 2.20 19.67 -7.84
C ASN A 163 2.19 20.75 -6.73
N THR A 164 2.05 20.35 -5.46
CA THR A 164 2.08 21.25 -4.31
C THR A 164 3.52 21.54 -3.88
N THR A 165 3.90 22.82 -3.85
CA THR A 165 5.15 23.26 -3.22
C THR A 165 5.02 23.13 -1.71
N GLN A 166 5.86 22.30 -1.08
CA GLN A 166 5.95 22.28 0.38
C GLN A 166 6.49 23.62 0.87
N GLN A 167 5.66 24.38 1.58
CA GLN A 167 6.11 25.56 2.31
C GLN A 167 6.84 25.09 3.57
N VAL A 168 8.17 25.00 3.49
CA VAL A 168 9.01 24.70 4.64
C VAL A 168 8.93 25.88 5.60
N VAL A 169 8.08 25.78 6.62
CA VAL A 169 8.04 26.77 7.70
C VAL A 169 9.31 26.59 8.54
N PRO A 170 10.16 27.62 8.70
CA PRO A 170 11.38 27.50 9.49
C PRO A 170 11.05 27.15 10.94
N THR A 171 11.67 26.08 11.44
CA THR A 171 11.43 25.49 12.76
C THR A 171 11.77 26.49 13.89
N PRO A 172 10.93 26.64 14.94
CA PRO A 172 11.39 27.24 16.20
C PRO A 172 12.46 26.34 16.85
N LEU A 173 13.32 26.92 17.70
CA LEU A 173 14.50 26.32 18.37
C LEU A 173 14.24 25.09 19.28
N ILE A 174 13.07 24.46 19.18
CA ILE A 174 12.66 23.28 19.96
C ILE A 174 12.67 22.07 19.01
N ASN A 175 13.51 21.08 19.32
CA ASN A 175 13.53 19.78 18.63
C ASN A 175 12.23 19.01 18.92
N VAL A 176 11.16 19.34 18.20
CA VAL A 176 9.99 18.49 18.08
C VAL A 176 10.30 17.43 17.03
N PRO A 177 9.97 16.14 17.23
CA PRO A 177 10.09 15.12 16.19
C PRO A 177 9.28 15.55 14.96
N GLN A 178 9.95 16.11 13.96
CA GLN A 178 9.33 16.46 12.70
C GLN A 178 9.03 15.15 11.97
N HIS A 179 7.77 14.75 11.99
CA HIS A 179 7.31 13.76 11.03
C HIS A 179 7.44 14.43 9.66
N PRO A 180 8.13 13.81 8.68
CA PRO A 180 8.21 14.39 7.35
C PRO A 180 6.78 14.61 6.86
N LEU A 181 6.39 15.87 6.62
CA LEU A 181 5.09 16.17 6.05
C LEU A 181 4.99 15.41 4.73
N ALA A 182 4.00 14.54 4.63
CA ALA A 182 3.70 13.91 3.35
C ALA A 182 3.19 14.98 2.37
N PRO A 183 3.50 14.84 1.08
CA PRO A 183 2.93 15.69 0.05
C PRO A 183 1.42 15.53 0.00
N ASP A 184 0.71 16.62 -0.28
CA ASP A 184 -0.73 16.60 -0.52
C ASP A 184 -1.01 16.18 -1.97
N CYS A 185 -1.64 15.03 -2.13
CA CYS A 185 -1.98 14.45 -3.43
C CYS A 185 -3.44 14.68 -3.83
N SER A 186 -4.18 15.54 -3.11
CA SER A 186 -5.58 15.86 -3.41
C SER A 186 -5.77 16.57 -4.76
N GLY A 187 -4.77 17.32 -5.21
CA GLY A 187 -4.70 17.96 -6.53
C GLY A 187 -3.97 17.15 -7.60
N GLY A 188 -3.60 15.90 -7.29
CA GLY A 188 -2.85 15.02 -8.19
C GLY A 188 -1.35 14.91 -7.86
N CYS A 189 -0.86 13.67 -7.90
CA CYS A 189 0.54 13.30 -7.75
C CYS A 189 0.95 12.33 -8.86
N ASN A 190 2.23 12.39 -9.25
CA ASN A 190 2.87 11.37 -10.06
C ASN A 190 3.79 10.53 -9.16
N LEU A 191 3.39 9.28 -8.91
CA LEU A 191 4.16 8.33 -8.11
C LEU A 191 5.05 7.49 -9.02
N THR A 192 6.32 7.30 -8.67
CA THR A 192 7.12 6.21 -9.25
C THR A 192 6.91 4.97 -8.39
N VAL A 193 6.26 3.95 -8.93
CA VAL A 193 5.91 2.72 -8.20
C VAL A 193 6.69 1.56 -8.80
N ARG A 194 7.42 0.82 -7.97
CA ARG A 194 8.08 -0.43 -8.39
C ARG A 194 7.09 -1.58 -8.26
N VAL A 195 6.81 -2.26 -9.37
CA VAL A 195 5.77 -3.33 -9.46
C VAL A 195 6.35 -4.72 -9.67
N ALA A 196 7.62 -4.82 -10.05
CA ALA A 196 8.41 -6.05 -10.10
C ALA A 196 9.91 -5.71 -10.00
N PRO A 197 10.80 -6.71 -9.86
CA PRO A 197 12.24 -6.46 -9.94
C PRO A 197 12.59 -5.71 -11.22
N GLN A 198 13.19 -4.52 -11.08
CA GLN A 198 13.61 -3.64 -12.19
C GLN A 198 12.48 -3.06 -13.06
N VAL A 199 11.23 -3.11 -12.60
CA VAL A 199 10.08 -2.56 -13.34
C VAL A 199 9.41 -1.49 -12.50
N GLU A 200 9.45 -0.27 -13.01
CA GLU A 200 8.82 0.90 -12.40
C GLU A 200 7.73 1.44 -13.32
N VAL A 201 6.64 1.93 -12.75
CA VAL A 201 5.57 2.62 -13.46
C VAL A 201 5.42 4.03 -12.89
N HIS A 202 4.94 4.96 -13.72
CA HIS A 202 4.53 6.29 -13.31
C HIS A 202 3.02 6.29 -13.10
N LEU A 203 2.58 6.35 -11.85
CA LEU A 203 1.18 6.30 -11.49
C LEU A 203 0.67 7.71 -11.20
N LEU A 204 -0.23 8.20 -12.05
CA LEU A 204 -0.97 9.43 -11.84
C LEU A 204 -2.13 9.13 -10.91
N VAL A 205 -2.11 9.72 -9.71
CA VAL A 205 -3.11 9.47 -8.67
C VAL A 205 -3.63 10.79 -8.12
N GLN A 206 -4.92 10.82 -7.81
CA GLN A 206 -5.54 11.87 -7.01
C GLN A 206 -6.09 11.21 -5.76
N THR A 207 -5.56 11.59 -4.59
CA THR A 207 -5.88 10.92 -3.32
C THR A 207 -5.76 11.85 -2.14
N THR A 208 -6.62 11.64 -1.15
CA THR A 208 -6.53 12.32 0.16
C THR A 208 -5.72 11.51 1.19
N LEU A 209 -5.32 10.29 0.85
CA LEU A 209 -4.49 9.46 1.71
C LEU A 209 -3.07 9.99 1.78
N VAL A 210 -2.49 9.87 2.96
CA VAL A 210 -1.08 10.18 3.21
C VAL A 210 -0.22 9.08 2.58
N ILE A 211 0.63 9.45 1.62
CA ILE A 211 1.55 8.52 0.94
C ILE A 211 2.98 8.82 1.39
N HIS A 212 3.72 7.77 1.73
CA HIS A 212 5.14 7.85 2.01
C HIS A 212 5.95 7.07 0.98
N ILE A 213 7.22 7.45 0.80
CA ILE A 213 8.17 6.59 0.08
C ILE A 213 8.31 5.30 0.88
N GLY A 214 8.20 4.15 0.22
CA GLY A 214 8.16 2.84 0.84
C GLY A 214 6.75 2.31 1.12
N SER A 215 5.70 3.13 1.02
CA SER A 215 4.32 2.65 1.13
C SER A 215 4.02 1.63 0.04
N TRP A 216 3.27 0.59 0.41
CA TRP A 216 2.73 -0.36 -0.55
C TRP A 216 1.39 0.15 -1.07
N VAL A 217 1.24 0.18 -2.39
CA VAL A 217 0.02 0.62 -3.06
C VAL A 217 -0.62 -0.51 -3.83
N TRP A 218 -1.94 -0.44 -3.90
CA TRP A 218 -2.80 -1.30 -4.70
C TRP A 218 -3.64 -0.41 -5.59
N THR A 219 -3.73 -0.74 -6.87
CA THR A 219 -4.51 0.06 -7.80
C THR A 219 -4.96 -0.76 -8.98
N GLN A 220 -6.12 -0.39 -9.53
CA GLN A 220 -6.39 -0.59 -10.93
C GLN A 220 -5.88 0.63 -11.70
N ALA A 221 -5.51 0.48 -12.96
CA ALA A 221 -5.06 1.62 -13.75
C ALA A 221 -5.32 1.38 -15.23
N MET A 222 -5.67 2.44 -15.95
CA MET A 222 -5.84 2.37 -17.39
C MET A 222 -4.47 2.25 -18.07
N LEU A 223 -4.30 1.22 -18.90
CA LEU A 223 -3.13 1.09 -19.75
C LEU A 223 -3.03 2.21 -20.76
N ALA A 224 -1.79 2.56 -21.12
CA ALA A 224 -1.56 3.46 -22.24
C ALA A 224 -2.15 2.87 -23.53
N ARG A 225 -3.00 3.66 -24.18
CA ARG A 225 -3.64 3.30 -25.44
C ARG A 225 -2.64 3.44 -26.58
N LYS A 226 -2.82 2.60 -27.61
CA LYS A 226 -2.02 2.70 -28.83
C LYS A 226 -2.38 4.00 -29.56
N HIS A 227 -1.39 4.85 -29.78
CA HIS A 227 -1.60 6.08 -30.55
C HIS A 227 -1.72 5.75 -32.04
N ILE A 228 -2.78 6.28 -32.68
CA ILE A 228 -2.99 6.20 -34.12
C ILE A 228 -3.16 7.62 -34.65
N PRO A 229 -2.32 8.09 -35.58
CA PRO A 229 -2.45 9.43 -36.15
C PRO A 229 -3.85 9.67 -36.74
N GLY A 230 -4.50 10.76 -36.33
CA GLY A 230 -5.87 11.09 -36.75
C GLY A 230 -6.96 10.31 -36.00
N PHE A 231 -6.61 9.47 -35.04
CA PHE A 231 -7.53 8.73 -34.19
C PHE A 231 -7.05 8.74 -32.73
N ASP A 232 -7.19 9.91 -32.10
CA ASP A 232 -6.69 10.18 -30.74
C ASP A 232 -7.36 9.32 -29.66
N ASN A 233 -8.55 8.79 -29.94
CA ASN A 233 -9.33 7.98 -29.02
C ASN A 233 -9.34 6.48 -29.33
N TYR A 234 -8.33 5.96 -30.02
CA TYR A 234 -8.23 4.54 -30.30
C TYR A 234 -8.33 3.71 -29.00
N PRO A 235 -9.25 2.71 -28.92
CA PRO A 235 -9.64 2.13 -27.64
C PRO A 235 -8.69 1.05 -27.11
N TYR A 236 -7.80 0.52 -27.95
CA TYR A 236 -6.98 -0.64 -27.60
C TYR A 236 -5.58 -0.26 -27.11
N ALA A 237 -5.05 -1.02 -26.16
CA ALA A 237 -3.65 -0.92 -25.74
C ALA A 237 -2.70 -1.40 -26.84
N ASP A 238 -1.45 -0.93 -26.80
CA ASP A 238 -0.40 -1.47 -27.65
C ASP A 238 0.17 -2.76 -27.04
N PRO A 239 -0.01 -3.93 -27.69
CA PRO A 239 0.48 -5.20 -27.18
C PRO A 239 2.02 -5.27 -27.06
N GLY A 240 2.75 -4.42 -27.79
CA GLY A 240 4.21 -4.38 -27.77
C GLY A 240 4.81 -3.46 -26.71
N THR A 241 4.01 -2.63 -26.06
CA THR A 241 4.55 -1.63 -25.12
C THR A 241 4.88 -2.26 -23.76
N SER A 242 6.06 -1.95 -23.24
CA SER A 242 6.50 -2.39 -21.92
C SER A 242 5.85 -1.58 -20.81
N LEU A 243 5.51 -2.21 -19.68
CA LEU A 243 5.07 -1.50 -18.48
C LEU A 243 6.18 -0.66 -17.85
N ASN A 244 7.46 -1.00 -18.08
CA ASN A 244 8.56 -0.27 -17.45
C ASN A 244 8.64 1.17 -17.98
N GLY A 245 8.51 2.15 -17.10
CA GLY A 245 8.43 3.57 -17.41
C GLY A 245 7.07 4.02 -17.95
N MET A 246 6.06 3.16 -17.98
CA MET A 246 4.74 3.53 -18.50
C MET A 246 4.04 4.49 -17.53
N SER A 247 3.38 5.51 -18.09
CA SER A 247 2.49 6.39 -17.33
C SER A 247 1.07 5.84 -17.36
N LEU A 248 0.50 5.65 -16.17
CA LEU A 248 -0.79 5.01 -15.94
C LEU A 248 -1.66 5.93 -15.10
N SER A 249 -2.94 6.02 -15.44
CA SER A 249 -3.92 6.75 -14.62
C SER A 249 -4.56 5.79 -13.63
N ALA A 250 -4.37 6.04 -12.34
CA ALA A 250 -4.89 5.22 -11.26
C ALA A 250 -6.41 5.35 -11.13
N CYS A 251 -7.06 4.24 -10.82
CA CYS A 251 -8.41 4.18 -10.28
C CYS A 251 -8.46 3.09 -9.21
N ASP A 252 -9.47 3.11 -8.33
CA ASP A 252 -9.59 2.12 -7.23
C ASP A 252 -8.27 1.97 -6.44
N PHE A 253 -7.89 3.04 -5.75
CA PHE A 253 -6.56 3.20 -5.16
C PHE A 253 -6.56 2.87 -3.66
N GLN A 254 -5.50 2.22 -3.19
CA GLN A 254 -5.31 1.86 -1.79
C GLN A 254 -3.84 1.97 -1.39
N VAL A 255 -3.58 2.46 -0.18
CA VAL A 255 -2.23 2.65 0.39
C VAL A 255 -2.15 1.94 1.74
N ASP A 256 -1.13 1.11 1.95
CA ASP A 256 -0.84 0.45 3.22
C ASP A 256 -2.08 -0.20 3.87
N SER A 257 -2.86 -0.89 3.05
CA SER A 257 -4.14 -1.55 3.42
C SER A 257 -5.33 -0.62 3.68
N THR A 258 -5.21 0.70 3.48
CA THR A 258 -6.32 1.66 3.55
C THR A 258 -6.81 2.02 2.15
N HIS A 259 -8.06 1.66 1.85
CA HIS A 259 -8.69 2.01 0.57
C HIS A 259 -9.09 3.49 0.56
N ASP A 260 -8.82 4.18 -0.55
CA ASP A 260 -9.21 5.57 -0.73
C ASP A 260 -10.59 5.68 -1.35
N ALA A 261 -11.59 5.95 -0.53
CA ALA A 261 -12.96 6.18 -0.97
C ALA A 261 -13.12 7.44 -1.84
N ASN A 262 -12.12 8.33 -1.88
CA ASN A 262 -12.11 9.53 -2.72
C ASN A 262 -11.27 9.37 -3.99
N SER A 263 -10.68 8.20 -4.21
CA SER A 263 -9.95 7.94 -5.45
C SER A 263 -10.90 7.93 -6.65
N LEU A 264 -10.37 8.25 -7.83
CA LEU A 264 -11.14 8.15 -9.07
C LEU A 264 -11.66 6.73 -9.23
N SER A 265 -12.95 6.62 -9.53
CA SER A 265 -13.52 5.35 -9.95
C SER A 265 -13.09 5.07 -11.40
N CYS A 266 -13.00 3.79 -11.78
CA CYS A 266 -12.43 3.42 -13.08
C CYS A 266 -13.32 3.83 -14.25
N ASP A 267 -14.64 3.94 -14.04
CA ASP A 267 -15.59 4.56 -14.98
C ASP A 267 -15.24 6.03 -15.26
N GLN A 268 -14.69 6.77 -14.31
CA GLN A 268 -14.34 8.18 -14.49
C GLN A 268 -13.07 8.42 -15.34
N LEU A 269 -12.39 7.35 -15.76
CA LEU A 269 -11.19 7.48 -16.57
C LEU A 269 -11.53 7.89 -18.00
N MET A 270 -10.88 8.94 -18.50
CA MET A 270 -11.10 9.43 -19.84
C MET A 270 -10.30 8.65 -20.90
N PRO A 271 -10.89 8.36 -22.08
CA PRO A 271 -12.29 8.56 -22.43
C PRO A 271 -13.18 7.49 -21.78
N ASN A 272 -14.21 7.93 -21.04
CA ASN A 272 -15.14 7.02 -20.40
C ASN A 272 -16.10 6.46 -21.45
N THR A 273 -15.97 5.16 -21.73
CA THR A 273 -16.97 4.36 -22.45
C THR A 273 -17.41 3.15 -21.62
N ILE A 274 -16.93 3.05 -20.38
CA ILE A 274 -17.14 1.88 -19.51
C ILE A 274 -18.61 1.79 -19.10
N ASP A 275 -19.25 2.94 -18.87
CA ASP A 275 -20.67 3.01 -18.56
C ASP A 275 -21.54 2.52 -19.72
N ASP A 276 -21.20 2.92 -20.95
CA ASP A 276 -21.91 2.54 -22.17
C ASP A 276 -21.66 1.05 -22.51
N ASP A 277 -20.44 0.57 -22.35
CA ASP A 277 -20.02 -0.82 -22.56
C ASP A 277 -20.42 -1.77 -21.42
N SER A 278 -21.04 -1.25 -20.34
CA SER A 278 -21.46 -1.98 -19.13
C SER A 278 -20.33 -2.69 -18.37
N GLY A 279 -19.07 -2.33 -18.61
CA GLY A 279 -17.92 -2.95 -17.99
C GLY A 279 -16.60 -2.67 -18.69
N ALA A 280 -15.54 -3.33 -18.20
CA ALA A 280 -14.20 -3.19 -18.73
C ALA A 280 -13.41 -4.50 -18.67
N TRP A 281 -12.46 -4.63 -19.58
CA TRP A 281 -11.48 -5.71 -19.56
C TRP A 281 -10.32 -5.36 -18.60
N LEU A 282 -9.93 -6.31 -17.76
CA LEU A 282 -8.82 -6.19 -16.83
C LEU A 282 -7.74 -7.23 -17.14
N PHE A 283 -6.53 -6.77 -17.47
CA PHE A 283 -5.33 -7.60 -17.50
C PHE A 283 -4.71 -7.68 -16.11
N SER A 284 -4.41 -8.88 -15.63
CA SER A 284 -3.75 -9.03 -14.35
C SER A 284 -3.05 -10.38 -14.21
N VAL A 285 -2.57 -10.67 -13.00
CA VAL A 285 -1.87 -11.89 -12.62
C VAL A 285 -2.54 -12.46 -11.36
N ILE A 286 -2.63 -13.78 -11.28
CA ILE A 286 -3.15 -14.46 -10.08
C ILE A 286 -2.09 -14.44 -8.98
N GLY A 287 -2.49 -14.12 -7.74
CA GLY A 287 -1.60 -14.13 -6.59
C GLY A 287 -1.83 -12.97 -5.60
N PRO A 288 -1.18 -13.05 -4.42
CA PRO A 288 -1.40 -12.15 -3.29
C PRO A 288 -0.88 -10.72 -3.48
N SER A 289 -0.12 -10.46 -4.56
CA SER A 289 0.36 -9.14 -5.00
C SER A 289 -0.40 -8.60 -6.23
N ALA A 290 -1.49 -9.27 -6.61
CA ALA A 290 -2.31 -8.92 -7.76
C ALA A 290 -3.78 -9.30 -7.49
N LEU A 291 -4.46 -10.09 -8.35
CA LEU A 291 -5.92 -10.26 -8.29
C LEU A 291 -6.50 -10.78 -6.96
N ASP A 292 -5.72 -11.54 -6.19
CA ASP A 292 -6.21 -12.11 -4.92
C ASP A 292 -6.49 -11.00 -3.90
N HIS A 293 -5.87 -9.82 -4.06
CA HIS A 293 -6.14 -8.63 -3.25
C HIS A 293 -7.61 -8.19 -3.35
N TRP A 294 -8.14 -8.12 -4.58
CA TRP A 294 -9.55 -7.80 -4.86
C TRP A 294 -10.49 -8.98 -4.61
N ARG A 295 -9.96 -10.13 -4.14
CA ARG A 295 -10.72 -11.33 -3.78
C ARG A 295 -11.58 -11.90 -4.92
N TYR A 296 -11.12 -11.74 -6.17
CA TYR A 296 -11.76 -12.37 -7.31
C TYR A 296 -11.64 -13.89 -7.17
N ARG A 297 -12.78 -14.59 -7.12
CA ARG A 297 -12.83 -16.04 -6.84
C ARG A 297 -12.40 -16.87 -8.07
N LEU A 298 -11.15 -16.73 -8.47
CA LEU A 298 -10.55 -17.46 -9.60
C LEU A 298 -9.74 -18.64 -9.08
N LYS A 299 -10.07 -19.85 -9.54
CA LYS A 299 -9.35 -21.07 -9.17
C LYS A 299 -8.24 -21.37 -10.17
N LEU A 300 -7.16 -20.60 -10.11
CA LEU A 300 -6.02 -20.71 -11.03
C LEU A 300 -4.70 -20.75 -10.26
N PRO A 301 -3.63 -21.34 -10.84
CA PRO A 301 -2.30 -21.29 -10.23
C PRO A 301 -1.80 -19.84 -10.08
N GLN A 302 -1.07 -19.56 -9.00
CA GLN A 302 -0.39 -18.28 -8.83
C GLN A 302 0.60 -18.00 -9.97
N GLY A 303 0.75 -16.72 -10.33
CA GLY A 303 1.56 -16.30 -11.48
C GLY A 303 0.88 -16.49 -12.83
N THR A 304 -0.37 -16.97 -12.88
CA THR A 304 -1.12 -17.06 -14.14
C THR A 304 -1.53 -15.66 -14.57
N ARG A 305 -1.09 -15.21 -15.76
CA ARG A 305 -1.62 -14.01 -16.41
C ARG A 305 -3.02 -14.28 -16.93
N VAL A 306 -3.94 -13.38 -16.62
CA VAL A 306 -5.35 -13.52 -16.98
C VAL A 306 -5.90 -12.22 -17.56
N LEU A 307 -6.90 -12.38 -18.39
CA LEU A 307 -7.78 -11.35 -18.88
C LEU A 307 -9.17 -11.66 -18.32
N VAL A 308 -9.75 -10.72 -17.59
CA VAL A 308 -11.07 -10.88 -16.95
C VAL A 308 -12.00 -9.74 -17.34
N TRP A 309 -13.28 -10.05 -17.49
CA TRP A 309 -14.31 -9.02 -17.63
C TRP A 309 -14.79 -8.57 -16.25
N LEU A 310 -14.80 -7.26 -16.03
CA LEU A 310 -15.45 -6.63 -14.88
C LEU A 310 -16.74 -5.97 -15.36
N THR A 311 -17.83 -6.21 -14.66
CA THR A 311 -19.13 -5.61 -14.96
C THR A 311 -19.28 -4.32 -14.17
N ALA A 312 -19.75 -3.26 -14.82
CA ALA A 312 -20.09 -2.01 -14.15
C ALA A 312 -21.39 -2.18 -13.34
N GLN A 313 -21.34 -1.84 -12.06
CA GLN A 313 -22.50 -1.79 -11.16
C GLN A 313 -22.47 -0.51 -10.34
N ASN A 314 -23.38 0.42 -10.67
CA ASN A 314 -23.47 1.74 -10.02
C ASN A 314 -22.11 2.49 -10.05
N GLY A 315 -21.45 2.51 -11.21
CA GLY A 315 -20.14 3.15 -11.41
C GLY A 315 -18.93 2.32 -10.94
N ASN A 316 -19.14 1.25 -10.17
CA ASN A 316 -18.05 0.40 -9.69
C ASN A 316 -17.86 -0.86 -10.55
N LEU A 317 -16.62 -1.17 -10.90
CA LEU A 317 -16.29 -2.38 -11.64
C LEU A 317 -16.16 -3.58 -10.69
N GLN A 318 -16.92 -4.65 -10.96
CA GLN A 318 -16.94 -5.84 -10.13
C GLN A 318 -16.81 -7.12 -10.97
N PHE A 319 -16.09 -8.09 -10.43
CA PHE A 319 -16.04 -9.43 -11.00
C PHE A 319 -17.18 -10.29 -10.46
N HIS A 320 -17.99 -10.88 -11.34
CA HIS A 320 -19.05 -11.82 -10.99
C HIS A 320 -18.76 -13.24 -11.45
N PRO A 321 -19.23 -14.27 -10.71
CA PRO A 321 -19.23 -15.64 -11.21
C PRO A 321 -19.96 -15.72 -12.56
N GLY A 322 -19.29 -16.26 -13.58
CA GLY A 322 -19.81 -16.34 -14.94
C GLY A 322 -19.23 -15.30 -15.89
N ASN A 323 -18.57 -14.26 -15.38
CA ASN A 323 -17.85 -13.31 -16.23
C ASN A 323 -16.77 -14.03 -17.04
N PRO A 324 -16.54 -13.63 -18.31
CA PRO A 324 -15.47 -14.18 -19.13
C PRO A 324 -14.09 -14.07 -18.46
N VAL A 325 -13.35 -15.18 -18.49
CA VAL A 325 -11.98 -15.29 -17.99
C VAL A 325 -11.14 -16.05 -19.01
N TYR A 326 -9.97 -15.50 -19.32
CA TYR A 326 -9.02 -16.09 -20.24
C TYR A 326 -7.64 -16.13 -19.59
N ARG A 327 -6.85 -17.15 -19.94
CA ARG A 327 -5.45 -17.28 -19.54
C ARG A 327 -4.55 -16.84 -20.69
N TYR A 328 -3.47 -16.14 -20.38
CA TYR A 328 -2.43 -15.87 -21.37
C TYR A 328 -1.62 -17.12 -21.68
N ASP A 329 -1.56 -17.49 -22.95
CA ASP A 329 -0.70 -18.54 -23.47
C ASP A 329 0.60 -17.93 -24.04
N ASN A 330 1.72 -18.33 -23.44
CA ASN A 330 3.05 -17.91 -23.86
C ASN A 330 3.46 -18.44 -25.24
N ALA A 331 2.97 -19.61 -25.63
CA ALA A 331 3.37 -20.21 -26.91
C ALA A 331 2.82 -19.42 -28.09
N THR A 332 1.59 -18.91 -27.94
CA THR A 332 0.86 -18.19 -28.99
C THR A 332 0.83 -16.67 -28.77
N ASN A 333 1.28 -16.18 -27.61
CA ASN A 333 1.19 -14.78 -27.18
C ASN A 333 -0.25 -14.24 -27.19
N ARG A 334 -1.22 -15.07 -26.79
CA ARG A 334 -2.65 -14.81 -26.91
C ARG A 334 -3.41 -15.27 -25.68
N TYR A 335 -4.60 -14.70 -25.49
CA TYR A 335 -5.51 -15.12 -24.42
C TYR A 335 -6.40 -16.27 -24.91
N VAL A 336 -6.44 -17.36 -24.14
CA VAL A 336 -7.24 -18.56 -24.42
C VAL A 336 -8.26 -18.78 -23.30
N LYS A 337 -9.46 -19.24 -23.68
CA LYS A 337 -10.55 -19.47 -22.73
C LYS A 337 -10.16 -20.56 -21.72
N ILE A 338 -10.53 -20.36 -20.46
CA ILE A 338 -10.36 -21.33 -19.37
C ILE A 338 -11.66 -22.10 -19.16
#